data_AF-A0A382P1U9-F1
#
_entry.id   AF-A0A382P1U9-F1
#
_cell.length_a   1.000
_cell.length_b   1.000
_cell.length_c   1.000
_cell.angle_alpha   90.00
_cell.angle_beta   90.00
_cell.angle_gamma   90.00
#
_symmetry.space_group_name_H-M   'P 1'
#
loop_
_entity.id
_entity.type
_entity.pdbx_description
1 polymer ?
#
loop_
_entity_poly.entity_id
_entity_poly.type
_entity_poly.pdbx_seq_one_letter_code
_entity_poly.pdbx_strand_id
1 'polypeptide(L)' 'MLIDSFLFFNEAELAELRIKYLNKIIDYFVVVEADTTHQGRKKDWNFPKILKNNLAE' A
#
# COMPACT_ATOMS: atom_id res chain seq x y z
N MET A 1 -3.87 -11.18 16.83
CA MET A 1 -4.14 -10.60 15.51
C MET A 1 -3.64 -9.17 15.50
N LEU A 2 -2.53 -8.94 14.81
CA LEU A 2 -1.92 -7.64 14.60
C LEU A 2 -2.29 -7.17 13.19
N ILE A 3 -2.92 -6.00 13.12
CA ILE A 3 -3.34 -5.37 11.87
C ILE A 3 -2.57 -4.06 11.74
N ASP A 4 -1.91 -3.88 10.60
CA ASP A 4 -1.27 -2.62 10.25
C ASP A 4 -2.07 -1.92 9.15
N SER A 5 -2.56 -0.71 9.43
CA SER A 5 -3.36 0.09 8.49
C SER A 5 -2.63 1.37 8.12
N PHE A 6 -2.46 1.64 6.83
CA PHE A 6 -1.80 2.85 6.36
C PHE A 6 -2.38 3.38 5.05
N LEU A 7 -2.25 4.69 4.87
CA LEU A 7 -2.62 5.39 3.64
C LEU A 7 -1.48 5.29 2.63
N PHE A 8 -1.79 4.88 1.41
CA PHE A 8 -0.84 4.79 0.31
C PHE A 8 -0.81 6.09 -0.50
N PHE A 9 0.31 6.80 -0.43
CA PHE A 9 0.51 8.11 -1.05
C PHE A 9 1.42 8.08 -2.29
N ASN A 10 1.31 7.05 -3.14
CA ASN A 10 2.18 6.84 -4.30
C ASN A 10 3.68 6.61 -3.96
N GLU A 11 4.04 6.47 -2.69
CA GLU A 11 5.38 6.11 -2.26
C GLU A 11 5.57 4.59 -2.30
N ALA A 12 5.79 4.05 -3.50
CA ALA A 12 5.87 2.61 -3.75
C ALA A 12 6.97 1.93 -2.91
N GLU A 13 8.16 2.51 -2.91
CA GLU A 13 9.32 1.96 -2.18
C GLU A 13 9.07 1.90 -0.67
N LEU A 14 8.47 2.94 -0.09
CA LEU A 14 8.20 2.98 1.36
C LEU A 14 7.14 1.95 1.76
N ALA A 15 6.08 1.80 0.96
CA ALA A 15 5.04 0.81 1.19
C ALA A 15 5.61 -0.62 1.09
N GLU A 16 6.43 -0.88 0.07
CA GLU A 16 7.09 -2.18 -0.12
C GLU A 16 8.03 -2.51 1.06
N LEU A 17 8.85 -1.53 1.47
CA LEU A 17 9.76 -1.66 2.59
C LEU A 17 9.03 -1.99 3.89
N ARG A 18 7.95 -1.25 4.20
CA ARG A 18 7.11 -1.47 5.39
C ARG A 18 6.52 -2.87 5.42
N ILE A 19 5.91 -3.30 4.32
CA ILE A 19 5.29 -4.63 4.22
C ILE A 19 6.37 -5.71 4.39
N LYS A 20 7.49 -5.64 3.66
CA LYS A 20 8.57 -6.63 3.74
C LYS A 20 9.18 -6.74 5.13
N TYR A 21 9.43 -5.62 5.81
CA TYR A 21 9.98 -5.65 7.17
C TYR A 21 9.01 -6.20 8.20
N LEU A 22 7.71 -5.90 8.08
CA LEU A 22 6.71 -6.24 9.08
C LEU A 22 5.96 -7.55 8.79
N ASN A 23 6.16 -8.17 7.63
CA ASN A 23 5.45 -9.38 7.18
C ASN A 23 5.56 -10.57 8.15
N LYS A 24 6.64 -10.64 8.94
CA LYS A 24 6.85 -11.73 9.91
C LYS A 24 6.05 -11.57 11.21
N ILE A 25 5.51 -10.38 11.46
CA ILE A 25 4.91 -10.00 12.74
C ILE A 25 3.43 -9.65 12.57
N ILE A 26 3.07 -9.03 11.44
CA ILE A 26 1.72 -8.55 11.15
C ILE A 26 0.90 -9.64 10.46
N ASP A 27 -0.31 -9.89 10.96
CA ASP A 27 -1.23 -10.87 10.40
C ASP A 27 -1.96 -10.32 9.15
N TYR A 28 -2.30 -9.03 9.15
CA TYR A 28 -2.99 -8.38 8.04
C TYR A 28 -2.53 -6.94 7.81
N PHE A 29 -2.33 -6.57 6.55
CA PHE A 29 -2.12 -5.20 6.13
C PHE A 29 -3.39 -4.63 5.49
N VAL A 30 -3.84 -3.47 5.95
CA VAL A 30 -4.94 -2.71 5.37
C VAL A 30 -4.36 -1.48 4.69
N VAL A 31 -4.36 -1.50 3.35
CA VAL A 31 -3.83 -0.38 2.55
C VAL A 31 -4.99 0.42 1.98
N VAL A 32 -5.00 1.72 2.29
CA VAL A 32 -6.04 2.64 1.83
C VAL A 32 -5.44 3.56 0.77
N GLU A 33 -5.97 3.50 -0.44
CA GLU A 33 -5.60 4.40 -1.54
C GLU A 33 -6.80 5.28 -1.93
N ALA A 34 -6.54 6.58 -2.14
CA ALA A 34 -7.53 7.50 -2.69
C ALA A 34 -7.47 7.50 -4.22
N ASP A 35 -8.64 7.52 -4.86
CA ASP A 35 -8.83 7.64 -6.31
C ASP A 35 -8.96 9.11 -6.77
N THR A 36 -8.71 10.05 -5.87
CA THR A 36 -8.86 11.48 -6.08
C THR A 36 -7.66 12.21 -5.49
N THR A 37 -7.10 13.12 -6.27
CA THR A 37 -6.00 14.00 -5.85
C THR A 37 -6.48 15.08 -4.89
N HIS A 38 -5.55 15.74 -4.17
CA HIS A 38 -5.90 16.87 -3.30
C HIS A 38 -6.56 18.05 -4.05
N GLN A 39 -6.41 18.11 -5.38
CA GLN A 39 -7.05 19.10 -6.25
C GLN A 39 -8.40 18.64 -6.82
N GLY A 40 -8.95 17.51 -6.34
CA GLY A 40 -10.25 16.98 -6.79
C GLY A 40 -10.21 16.28 -8.16
N ARG A 41 -9.02 16.10 -8.75
CA ARG A 41 -8.87 15.37 -10.03
C ARG A 41 -8.82 13.87 -9.78
N LYS A 42 -9.40 13.08 -10.70
CA LYS A 42 -9.31 11.61 -10.67
C LYS A 42 -7.86 11.16 -10.72
N LYS A 43 -7.53 10.16 -9.91
CA LYS A 43 -6.22 9.52 -9.79
C LYS A 43 -6.39 8.02 -10.04
N ASP A 44 -5.47 7.45 -10.80
CA ASP A 44 -5.43 6.00 -11.00
C ASP A 44 -4.96 5.26 -9.75
N TRP A 45 -5.43 4.02 -9.59
CA TRP A 45 -4.99 3.10 -8.55
C TRP A 45 -3.58 2.61 -8.87
N ASN A 46 -2.64 2.89 -7.97
CA ASN A 46 -1.23 2.53 -8.14
C ASN A 46 -0.84 1.36 -7.23
N PHE A 47 -1.46 1.21 -6.06
CA PHE A 47 -1.13 0.11 -5.15
C PHE A 47 -1.41 -1.28 -5.74
N PRO A 48 -2.54 -1.53 -6.45
CA PRO A 48 -2.79 -2.84 -7.06
C PRO A 48 -1.73 -3.29 -8.07
N LYS A 49 -1.01 -2.35 -8.70
CA LYS A 49 0.10 -2.67 -9.62
C LYS A 49 1.33 -3.14 -8.84
N ILE A 50 1.65 -2.49 -7.72
CA ILE A 50 2.75 -2.86 -6.84
C ILE A 50 2.52 -4.23 -6.22
N LEU A 51 1.29 -4.48 -5.75
CA LEU A 51 0.90 -5.76 -5.15
C LEU A 51 1.15 -6.94 -6.11
N LYS A 52 0.82 -6.79 -7.40
CA LYS A 52 0.99 -7.86 -8.40
C LYS A 52 2.45 -8.08 -8.84
N ASN A 53 3.27 -7.04 -8.83
CA ASN A 53 4.60 -7.10 -9.43
C ASN A 53 5.72 -7.33 -8.40
N ASN A 54 5.64 -6.69 -7.23
CA ASN A 54 6.77 -6.59 -6.29
C ASN A 54 6.55 -7.35 -4.97
N LEU A 55 5.28 -7.62 -4.65
CA LEU A 55 4.86 -8.26 -3.39
C LEU A 55 4.19 -9.62 -3.61
N ALA A 56 4.02 -10.03 -4.87
CA ALA A 56 3.64 -11.41 -5.20
C ALA A 56 4.90 -12.28 -5.10
N GLU A 57 5.07 -12.95 -3.97
CA GLU A 57 5.88 -14.18 -3.89
C GLU A 57 5.08 -15.38 -4.42
#